data_AF-A0AA38I8Q4-F1
#
_entry.id   AF-A0AA38I8Q4-F1
#
_cell.length_a   1.000
_cell.length_b   1.000
_cell.length_c   1.000
_cell.angle_alpha   90.00
_cell.angle_beta   90.00
_cell.angle_gamma   90.00
#
_symmetry.space_group_name_H-M   'P 1'
#
loop_
_entity.id
_entity.type
_entity.pdbx_description
1 polymer ?
#
loop_
_entity_poly.entity_id
_entity_poly.type
_entity_poly.pdbx_seq_one_letter_code
_entity_poly.pdbx_strand_id
1 'polypeptide(L)'
;MKILQIRNEENTSNYNSQRKLVKHICRRKKRDFLERQIKTIDEAYQKKEIRNFYKDIQNVKSTKHESSQYITDLEGNLIGDDEGKLRRWEQYFEQILKSEIRGGQREEQKQVPKKKNFK
;
A
#
# COMPACT_ATOMS: atom_id res chain seq x y z
N MET A 1 16.82 2.85 13.04
CA MET A 1 17.39 1.48 13.19
C MET A 1 18.86 1.51 12.77
N LYS A 2 19.81 1.52 13.72
CA LYS A 2 21.26 1.68 13.43
C LYS A 2 21.97 0.42 12.88
N ILE A 3 21.28 -0.73 12.78
CA ILE A 3 21.88 -2.05 12.54
C ILE A 3 22.32 -2.24 11.07
N LEU A 4 21.70 -1.54 10.12
CA LEU A 4 22.01 -1.64 8.68
C LEU A 4 22.91 -0.49 8.16
N GLN A 5 23.36 0.40 9.03
CA GLN A 5 24.14 1.58 8.63
C GLN A 5 25.61 1.24 8.36
N ILE A 6 26.12 0.15 8.93
CA ILE A 6 27.47 -0.36 8.69
C ILE A 6 27.35 -1.70 7.97
N ARG A 7 27.81 -1.78 6.72
CA ARG A 7 27.89 -3.02 5.93
C ARG A 7 28.99 -3.92 6.51
N ASN A 8 28.64 -4.65 7.56
CA ASN A 8 29.42 -5.77 8.09
C ASN A 8 28.62 -7.06 7.89
N GLU A 9 29.30 -8.15 7.52
CA GLU A 9 28.71 -9.48 7.37
C GLU A 9 28.07 -9.96 8.68
N GLU A 10 28.70 -9.66 9.82
CA GLU A 10 28.20 -10.00 11.15
C GLU A 10 26.87 -9.27 11.46
N ASN A 11 26.81 -7.96 11.18
CA ASN A 11 25.60 -7.17 11.37
C ASN A 11 24.45 -7.66 10.47
N THR A 12 24.76 -8.04 9.24
CA THR A 12 23.78 -8.57 8.28
C THR A 12 23.27 -9.92 8.74
N SER A 13 24.15 -10.80 9.22
CA SER A 13 23.80 -12.10 9.80
C SER A 13 22.90 -11.95 11.04
N ASN A 14 23.26 -11.06 11.96
CA ASN A 14 22.49 -10.77 13.17
C ASN A 14 21.11 -10.17 12.86
N TYR A 15 21.03 -9.22 11.92
CA TYR A 15 19.75 -8.70 11.46
C TYR A 15 18.85 -9.81 10.89
N ASN A 16 19.42 -10.69 10.06
CA ASN A 16 18.68 -11.79 9.44
C ASN A 16 18.21 -12.83 10.47
N SER A 17 19.03 -13.15 11.47
CA SER A 17 18.64 -14.07 12.55
C SER A 17 17.50 -13.49 13.40
N GLN A 18 17.61 -12.21 13.80
CA GLN A 18 16.55 -11.51 14.52
C GLN A 18 15.26 -11.41 13.70
N ARG A 19 15.37 -11.09 12.41
CA ARG A 19 14.21 -11.03 11.50
C ARG A 19 13.52 -12.39 11.37
N LYS A 20 14.29 -13.49 11.26
CA LYS A 20 13.75 -14.86 11.25
C LYS A 20 13.01 -15.16 12.56
N LEU A 21 13.60 -14.82 13.70
CA LEU A 21 13.01 -15.00 15.02
C LEU A 21 11.70 -14.21 15.16
N VAL A 22 11.70 -12.92 14.82
CA VAL A 22 10.50 -12.07 14.86
C VAL A 22 9.42 -12.64 13.95
N LYS A 23 9.75 -13.04 12.72
CA LYS A 23 8.79 -13.68 11.80
C LYS A 23 8.19 -14.94 12.41
N HIS A 24 9.00 -15.77 13.06
CA HIS A 24 8.52 -16.97 13.75
C HIS A 24 7.56 -16.62 14.89
N ILE A 25 7.94 -15.66 15.74
CA ILE A 25 7.11 -15.18 16.87
C ILE A 25 5.78 -14.62 16.38
N CYS A 26 5.80 -13.75 15.36
CA CYS A 26 4.59 -13.18 14.77
C CYS A 26 3.67 -14.26 14.22
N ARG A 27 4.21 -15.26 13.51
CA ARG A 27 3.43 -16.40 12.99
C ARG A 27 2.81 -17.21 14.12
N ARG A 28 3.57 -17.51 15.18
CA ARG A 28 3.06 -18.23 16.35
C ARG A 28 1.94 -17.44 17.03
N LYS A 29 2.21 -16.18 17.41
CA LYS A 29 1.22 -15.31 18.05
C LYS A 29 -0.06 -15.15 17.22
N LYS A 30 0.06 -15.06 15.89
CA LYS A 30 -1.10 -15.02 14.99
C LYS A 30 -1.94 -16.29 15.08
N ARG A 31 -1.31 -17.48 15.10
CA ARG A 31 -2.02 -18.75 15.28
C ARG A 31 -2.69 -18.82 16.64
N ASP A 32 -1.96 -18.53 17.72
CA ASP A 32 -2.50 -18.57 19.08
C ASP A 32 -3.69 -17.62 19.25
N PHE A 33 -3.64 -16.45 18.61
CA PHE A 33 -4.74 -15.49 18.59
C PHE A 33 -5.98 -16.04 17.87
N LEU A 34 -5.79 -16.62 16.67
CA LEU A 34 -6.90 -17.22 15.90
C LEU A 34 -7.51 -18.41 16.64
N GLU A 35 -6.69 -19.25 17.26
CA GLU A 35 -7.14 -20.38 18.06
C GLU A 35 -8.00 -19.93 19.24
N ARG A 36 -7.58 -18.87 19.95
CA ARG A 36 -8.41 -18.27 21.01
C ARG A 36 -9.74 -17.74 20.48
N GLN A 37 -9.75 -17.06 19.32
CA GLN A 37 -10.99 -16.58 18.73
C GLN A 37 -11.96 -17.73 18.40
N ILE A 38 -11.47 -18.81 17.80
CA ILE A 38 -12.27 -20.00 17.50
C ILE A 38 -12.86 -20.56 18.80
N LYS A 39 -12.03 -20.70 19.83
CA LYS A 39 -12.48 -21.19 21.14
C LYS A 39 -13.56 -20.30 21.75
N THR A 40 -13.42 -18.97 21.67
CA THR A 40 -14.46 -18.03 22.13
C THR A 40 -15.77 -18.19 21.37
N ILE A 41 -15.70 -18.35 20.05
CA ILE A 41 -16.89 -18.59 19.22
C ILE A 41 -17.57 -19.92 19.58
N ASP A 42 -16.79 -20.99 19.77
CA ASP A 42 -17.30 -22.29 20.19
C ASP A 42 -17.95 -22.22 21.58
N GLU A 43 -17.33 -21.52 22.54
CA GLU A 43 -17.90 -21.32 23.87
C GLU A 43 -19.23 -20.53 23.82
N ALA A 44 -19.32 -19.49 22.98
CA ALA A 44 -20.56 -18.73 22.78
C ALA A 44 -21.67 -19.61 22.19
N TYR A 45 -21.32 -20.50 21.25
CA TYR A 45 -22.25 -21.47 20.68
C TYR A 45 -22.76 -22.46 21.75
N GLN A 46 -21.86 -23.04 22.54
CA GLN A 46 -22.21 -24.00 23.60
C GLN A 46 -23.11 -23.36 24.67
N LYS A 47 -22.87 -22.09 25.02
CA LYS A 47 -23.69 -21.32 25.97
C LYS A 47 -25.01 -20.81 25.38
N LYS A 48 -25.29 -21.08 24.10
CA LYS A 48 -26.46 -20.59 23.35
C LYS A 48 -26.55 -19.05 23.31
N GLU A 49 -25.41 -18.35 23.37
CA GLU A 49 -25.34 -16.89 23.24
C GLU A 49 -25.34 -16.49 21.76
N ILE A 50 -26.49 -16.66 21.10
CA ILE A 50 -26.66 -16.50 19.65
C ILE A 50 -26.15 -15.14 19.15
N ARG A 51 -26.44 -14.05 19.87
CA ARG A 51 -26.00 -12.70 19.49
C ARG A 51 -24.47 -12.58 19.49
N ASN A 52 -23.80 -13.10 20.51
CA ASN A 52 -22.34 -13.03 20.64
C ASN A 52 -21.68 -13.89 19.57
N PHE A 53 -22.19 -15.11 19.36
CA PHE A 53 -21.75 -16.00 18.30
C PHE A 53 -21.77 -15.33 16.91
N TYR A 54 -22.90 -14.75 16.50
CA TYR A 54 -23.00 -14.09 15.20
C TYR A 54 -22.13 -12.83 15.09
N LYS A 55 -22.02 -12.05 16.18
CA LYS A 55 -21.15 -10.87 16.22
C LYS A 55 -19.68 -11.26 16.03
N ASP A 56 -19.23 -12.29 16.71
CA ASP A 56 -17.83 -12.74 16.64
C ASP A 56 -17.51 -13.33 15.26
N ILE A 57 -18.43 -14.10 14.66
CA ILE A 57 -18.31 -14.56 13.27
C ILE A 57 -18.26 -13.39 12.29
N GLN A 58 -19.11 -12.38 12.48
CA GLN A 58 -19.11 -11.19 11.63
C GLN A 58 -17.77 -10.44 11.72
N ASN A 59 -17.20 -10.30 12.91
CA ASN A 59 -15.90 -9.67 13.10
C ASN A 59 -14.78 -10.44 12.39
N VAL A 60 -14.77 -11.78 12.49
CA VAL A 60 -13.81 -12.63 11.76
C VAL A 60 -13.96 -12.44 10.25
N LYS A 61 -15.20 -12.43 9.73
CA LYS A 61 -15.48 -12.24 8.30
C LYS A 61 -15.15 -10.83 7.80
N SER A 62 -15.35 -9.80 8.64
CA SER A 62 -15.17 -8.39 8.30
C SER A 62 -13.71 -7.96 8.24
N THR A 63 -12.77 -8.76 8.77
CA THR A 63 -11.33 -8.51 8.60
C THR A 63 -10.81 -8.80 7.18
N LYS A 64 -11.70 -9.00 6.20
CA LYS A 64 -11.32 -8.88 4.79
C LYS A 64 -10.72 -7.49 4.62
N HIS A 65 -9.42 -7.47 4.34
CA HIS A 65 -8.66 -6.28 3.99
C HIS A 65 -9.50 -5.41 3.06
N GLU A 66 -10.05 -4.32 3.59
CA GLU A 66 -10.09 -3.09 2.83
C GLU A 66 -8.62 -2.89 2.46
N SER A 67 -8.27 -3.22 1.22
CA SER A 67 -6.97 -2.88 0.66
C SER A 67 -6.78 -1.43 1.03
N SER A 68 -5.85 -1.11 1.92
CA SER A 68 -5.65 0.27 2.31
C SER A 68 -5.23 0.99 1.03
N GLN A 69 -6.16 1.71 0.42
CA GLN A 69 -6.01 2.29 -0.92
C GLN A 69 -5.17 3.56 -0.76
N TYR A 70 -3.91 3.37 -0.39
CA TYR A 70 -2.95 4.46 -0.39
C TYR A 70 -2.66 4.84 -1.84
N ILE A 71 -2.77 6.13 -2.14
CA ILE A 71 -2.38 6.70 -3.44
C ILE A 71 -1.05 7.42 -3.24
N THR A 72 -0.12 7.28 -4.18
CA THR A 72 1.13 8.04 -4.15
C THR A 72 0.93 9.43 -4.77
N ASP A 73 1.43 10.45 -4.10
CA ASP A 73 1.49 11.81 -4.65
C ASP A 73 2.59 11.93 -5.72
N LEU A 74 2.81 13.15 -6.23
CA LEU A 74 3.85 13.43 -7.23
C LEU A 74 5.27 13.44 -6.65
N GLU A 75 5.42 13.59 -5.34
CA GLU A 75 6.68 13.61 -4.60
C GLU A 75 7.08 12.22 -4.07
N GLY A 76 6.20 11.23 -4.23
CA GLY A 76 6.38 9.85 -3.77
C GLY A 76 5.87 9.56 -2.36
N ASN A 77 5.16 10.49 -1.72
CA ASN A 77 4.53 10.28 -0.41
C ASN A 77 3.21 9.51 -0.54
N LEU A 78 2.87 8.74 0.49
CA LEU A 78 1.64 7.94 0.56
C LEU A 78 0.50 8.75 1.17
N ILE A 79 -0.56 8.95 0.39
CA ILE A 79 -1.81 9.60 0.80
C ILE A 79 -2.81 8.52 1.23
N GLY A 80 -3.23 8.58 2.49
CA GLY A 80 -4.21 7.65 3.07
C GLY A 80 -5.58 8.25 3.35
N ASP A 81 -5.65 9.58 3.45
CA ASP A 81 -6.86 10.35 3.70
C ASP A 81 -7.69 10.52 2.42
N ASP A 82 -9.01 10.55 2.57
CA ASP A 82 -9.91 10.58 1.42
C ASP A 82 -9.89 11.93 0.68
N GLU A 83 -9.67 13.03 1.41
CA GLU A 83 -9.56 14.38 0.83
C GLU A 83 -8.30 14.51 -0.03
N GLY A 84 -7.15 14.04 0.46
CA GLY A 84 -5.91 13.98 -0.30
C GLY A 84 -6.03 13.11 -1.54
N LYS A 85 -6.76 11.99 -1.48
CA LYS A 85 -7.03 11.14 -2.66
C LYS A 85 -7.83 11.90 -3.70
N LEU A 86 -8.90 12.59 -3.31
CA LEU A 86 -9.73 13.40 -4.21
C LEU A 86 -8.91 14.50 -4.90
N ARG A 87 -8.09 15.22 -4.14
CA ARG A 87 -7.20 16.25 -4.68
C ARG A 87 -6.17 15.68 -5.66
N ARG A 88 -5.65 14.49 -5.37
CA ARG A 88 -4.71 13.80 -6.28
C ARG A 88 -5.38 13.38 -7.59
N TRP A 89 -6.64 12.96 -7.54
CA TRP A 89 -7.45 12.66 -8.72
C TRP A 89 -7.73 13.92 -9.54
N GLU A 90 -8.12 15.03 -8.90
CA GLU A 90 -8.32 16.32 -9.56
C GLU A 90 -7.07 16.75 -10.33
N GLN A 91 -5.90 16.73 -9.67
CA GLN A 91 -4.62 17.04 -10.31
C GLN A 91 -4.29 16.12 -11.49
N TYR A 92 -4.61 14.83 -11.39
CA TYR A 92 -4.39 13.88 -12.48
C TYR A 92 -5.24 14.21 -13.70
N PHE A 93 -6.55 14.46 -13.50
CA PHE A 93 -7.46 14.79 -14.59
C PHE A 93 -7.12 16.14 -15.24
N GLU A 94 -6.72 17.13 -14.44
CA GLU A 94 -6.22 18.39 -14.99
C GLU A 94 -5.00 18.19 -15.89
N GLN A 95 -4.06 17.33 -15.49
CA GLN A 95 -2.87 17.04 -16.28
C GLN A 95 -3.23 16.37 -17.60
N ILE A 96 -4.14 15.39 -17.58
CA ILE A 96 -4.64 14.73 -18.79
C ILE A 96 -5.28 15.76 -19.72
N LEU A 97 -6.21 16.57 -19.21
CA LEU A 97 -6.91 17.56 -20.01
C LEU A 97 -5.94 18.59 -20.62
N LYS A 98 -4.97 19.08 -19.83
CA LYS A 98 -3.91 19.98 -20.31
C LYS A 98 -3.00 19.30 -21.33
N SER A 99 -2.82 17.98 -21.29
CA SER A 99 -2.01 17.24 -22.26
C SER A 99 -2.74 17.02 -23.58
N GLU A 100 -4.06 16.78 -23.52
CA GLU A 100 -4.93 16.60 -24.69
C GLU A 100 -5.11 17.91 -25.46
N ILE A 101 -5.31 19.02 -24.75
CA ILE A 101 -5.38 20.36 -25.35
C ILE A 101 -4.05 20.74 -26.05
N ARG A 102 -2.91 20.32 -25.49
CA ARG A 102 -1.58 20.56 -26.11
C ARG A 102 -1.24 19.60 -27.26
N GLY A 103 -1.92 18.45 -27.35
CA GLY A 103 -1.82 17.53 -28.48
C GLY A 103 -2.45 18.08 -29.76
N GLY A 104 -3.47 18.94 -29.63
CA GLY A 104 -4.16 19.59 -30.75
C GLY A 104 -3.43 20.80 -31.38
N GLN A 105 -2.31 21.24 -30.82
CA GLN A 105 -1.57 22.44 -31.29
C GLN A 105 -0.21 22.13 -31.95
N ARG A 106 0.04 20.89 -32.39
CA ARG A 106 1.32 20.46 -33.00
C ARG A 106 1.34 20.37 -34.53
N GLU A 107 0.36 20.92 -35.23
CA GLU A 107 0.38 20.95 -36.71
C GLU A 107 0.51 22.36 -37.29
N GLU A 108 1.45 23.18 -36.81
CA GLU A 108 1.71 24.45 -37.52
C GLU A 108 3.11 25.01 -37.27
N GLN A 109 4.16 24.23 -37.60
CA GLN A 109 5.47 24.81 -37.93
C GLN A 109 6.07 24.10 -39.14
N LYS A 110 5.72 24.61 -40.32
CA LYS A 110 6.35 24.30 -41.61
C LYS A 110 7.80 24.81 -41.61
N GLN A 111 8.68 23.90 -42.03
CA GLN A 111 10.08 24.00 -42.44
C GLN A 111 10.64 25.40 -42.72
N VAL A 112 11.78 25.72 -42.08
CA VAL A 112 12.73 26.78 -42.51
C VAL A 112 14.02 26.09 -43.00
N PRO A 113 14.59 26.48 -44.16
CA PRO A 113 15.60 25.68 -44.85
C PRO A 113 16.98 25.78 -44.20
N LYS A 114 17.69 24.64 -44.14
CA LYS A 114 19.08 24.55 -43.70
C LYS A 114 19.99 25.25 -44.72
N LYS A 115 20.62 26.36 -44.35
CA LYS A 115 21.72 26.95 -45.13
C LYS A 115 22.91 26.00 -45.10
N LYS A 116 23.29 25.49 -46.29
CA LYS A 116 24.57 24.81 -46.52
C LYS A 116 25.68 25.86 -46.49
N ASN A 117 26.60 25.77 -45.53
CA ASN A 117 27.87 26.49 -45.63
C ASN A 117 28.77 25.74 -46.60
N PHE A 118 29.15 26.42 -47.69
CA PHE A 118 30.19 25.97 -48.59
C PHE A 118 31.46 26.78 -48.32
N LYS A 119 32.56 26.02 -48.22
CA LYS A 119 33.98 26.39 -48.15
C LYS A 119 34.51 26.88 -46.82
#